data_AF-A0A327YUD2-F1
#
_entry.id   AF-A0A327YUD2-F1
#
_cell.length_a   1.000
_cell.length_b   1.000
_cell.length_c   1.000
_cell.angle_alpha   90.00
_cell.angle_beta   90.00
_cell.angle_gamma   90.00
#
_symmetry.space_group_name_H-M   'P 1'
#
loop_
_entity.id
_entity.type
_entity.pdbx_description
1 polymer ?
#
loop_
_entity_poly.entity_id
_entity_poly.type
_entity_poly.pdbx_seq_one_letter_code
_entity_poly.pdbx_strand_id
1 'polypeptide(L)' 'MKESLSPCIVSWAKYAIGFKKNIPLNSKKASLDYWVKVIDYLLSQNKYHHLKKNREKAIQQFNLVDSKFKG' A
#
# COMPACT_ATOMS: atom_id res chain seq x y z
N MET A 1 7.24 -18.21 -8.10
CA MET A 1 6.59 -17.10 -8.83
C MET A 1 7.11 -15.79 -8.26
N LYS A 2 7.97 -15.05 -8.98
CA LYS A 2 8.29 -13.66 -8.65
C LYS A 2 7.22 -12.80 -9.32
N GLU A 3 6.04 -12.72 -8.70
CA GLU A 3 5.11 -11.66 -9.08
C GLU A 3 5.77 -10.34 -8.69
N SER A 4 6.37 -9.68 -9.67
CA SER A 4 7.00 -8.38 -9.49
C SER A 4 5.94 -7.40 -9.00
N LEU A 5 5.95 -7.11 -7.71
CA LEU A 5 5.00 -6.17 -7.11
C LEU A 5 5.07 -4.85 -7.87
N SER A 6 3.91 -4.39 -8.35
CA SER A 6 3.82 -3.11 -9.06
C SER A 6 4.42 -1.98 -8.21
N PRO A 7 5.45 -1.26 -8.70
CA PRO A 7 6.16 -0.26 -7.91
C PRO A 7 5.26 0.92 -7.50
N CYS A 8 4.24 1.25 -8.28
CA CYS A 8 3.25 2.27 -7.94
C CYS A 8 2.44 1.86 -6.69
N ILE A 9 1.96 0.62 -6.66
CA ILE A 9 1.18 0.11 -5.54
C ILE A 9 2.04 0.01 -4.28
N VAL A 10 3.30 -0.41 -4.43
CA VAL A 10 4.26 -0.46 -3.31
C VAL A 10 4.53 0.94 -2.75
N SER A 11 4.62 1.97 -3.60
CA SER A 11 4.82 3.35 -3.13
C SER A 11 3.61 3.87 -2.33
N TRP A 12 2.39 3.58 -2.80
CA TRP A 12 1.16 3.87 -2.06
C TRP A 12 1.04 3.08 -0.77
N ALA A 13 1.38 1.80 -0.78
CA ALA A 13 1.35 0.96 0.40
C ALA A 13 2.35 1.46 1.47
N LYS A 14 3.54 1.92 1.05
CA LYS A 14 4.52 2.59 1.93
C LYS A 14 4.00 3.89 2.54
N TYR A 15 3.25 4.67 1.76
CA TYR A 15 2.58 5.86 2.29
C TYR A 15 1.49 5.48 3.30
N ALA A 16 0.67 4.49 2.97
CA ALA A 16 -0.46 4.05 3.77
C ALA A 16 -0.05 3.45 5.13
N ILE A 17 1.06 2.69 5.19
CA ILE A 17 1.62 2.21 6.46
C ILE A 17 2.36 3.29 7.26
N GLY A 18 2.47 4.52 6.73
CA GLY A 18 3.14 5.64 7.38
C GLY A 18 4.67 5.65 7.26
N PHE A 19 5.24 4.87 6.33
CA PHE A 19 6.68 4.87 6.08
C PHE A 19 7.12 6.07 5.23
N LYS A 20 6.27 6.52 4.30
CA LYS A 20 6.48 7.76 3.54
C LYS A 20 5.50 8.84 3.98
N LYS A 21 5.99 10.07 4.13
CA LYS A 21 5.16 11.25 4.45
C LYS A 21 4.52 11.88 3.20
N ASN A 22 5.14 11.71 2.03
CA ASN A 22 4.66 12.31 0.79
C ASN A 22 3.67 11.38 0.07
N ILE A 23 2.53 11.93 -0.33
CA ILE A 23 1.53 11.25 -1.15
C ILE A 23 2.16 10.92 -2.51
N PRO A 24 2.12 9.66 -2.96
CA PRO A 24 2.59 9.31 -4.30
C PRO A 24 1.73 9.95 -5.38
N LEU A 25 2.36 10.46 -6.44
CA LEU A 25 1.67 11.04 -7.59
C LEU A 25 1.19 9.98 -8.59
N ASN A 26 1.87 8.84 -8.61
CA ASN A 26 1.63 7.72 -9.50
C ASN A 26 0.61 6.76 -8.87
N SER A 27 -0.59 6.66 -9.44
CA SER A 27 -1.60 5.69 -9.04
C SER A 27 -1.81 4.64 -10.15
N LYS A 28 -1.99 3.37 -9.77
CA LYS A 28 -2.42 2.29 -10.68
C LYS A 28 -3.57 1.57 -10.00
N LYS A 29 -4.62 1.23 -10.75
CA LYS A 29 -5.72 0.42 -10.20
C LYS A 29 -5.18 -0.92 -9.71
N ALA A 30 -5.63 -1.34 -8.54
CA ALA A 30 -5.36 -2.64 -7.97
C ALA A 30 -6.64 -3.15 -7.31
N SER A 31 -6.82 -4.46 -7.22
CA SER A 31 -7.88 -5.04 -6.41
C SER A 31 -7.58 -4.88 -4.91
N LEU A 32 -8.62 -4.88 -4.08
CA LEU A 32 -8.46 -4.84 -2.63
C LEU A 32 -7.61 -6.03 -2.13
N ASP A 33 -7.83 -7.23 -2.67
CA ASP A 33 -7.05 -8.43 -2.33
C ASP A 33 -5.55 -8.22 -2.63
N TYR A 34 -5.22 -7.68 -3.80
CA TYR A 34 -3.84 -7.37 -4.16
C TYR A 34 -3.24 -6.29 -3.24
N TRP A 35 -4.01 -5.26 -2.89
CA TRP A 35 -3.59 -4.23 -1.95
C TRP A 35 -3.26 -4.80 -0.57
N VAL A 36 -4.15 -5.63 -0.01
CA VAL A 36 -3.94 -6.29 1.29
C VAL A 36 -2.68 -7.15 1.25
N LYS A 37 -2.48 -7.95 0.19
CA LYS A 37 -1.26 -8.74 0.00
C LYS A 37 0.02 -7.88 -0.01
N VAL A 38 0.00 -6.73 -0.68
CA VAL A 38 1.15 -5.81 -0.72
C VAL A 38 1.44 -5.23 0.67
N ILE A 39 0.40 -4.84 1.41
CA ILE A 39 0.54 -4.31 2.77
C ILE A 39 1.12 -5.39 3.70
N ASP A 40 0.59 -6.60 3.66
CA ASP A 40 1.07 -7.72 4.48
C ASP A 40 2.51 -8.11 4.12
N TYR A 41 2.84 -8.11 2.83
CA TYR A 41 4.22 -8.32 2.36
C TYR A 41 5.18 -7.24 2.87
N LEU A 42 4.78 -5.96 2.86
CA LEU A 42 5.62 -4.91 3.42
C LEU A 42 5.79 -5.10 4.92
N LEU A 43 4.70 -5.30 5.65
CA LEU A 43 4.71 -5.45 7.11
C LEU A 43 5.43 -6.72 7.60
N SER A 44 5.59 -7.74 6.75
CA SER A 44 6.40 -8.92 7.05
C SER A 44 7.90 -8.64 6.98
N GLN A 45 8.33 -7.58 6.28
CA GLN A 45 9.74 -7.22 6.24
C GLN A 45 10.16 -6.55 7.56
N ASN A 46 11.33 -6.94 8.08
CA ASN A 46 11.84 -6.45 9.37
C ASN A 46 11.88 -4.91 9.45
N LYS A 47 12.21 -4.25 8.33
CA LYS A 47 12.24 -2.78 8.20
C LYS A 47 10.90 -2.10 8.49
N TYR A 48 9.77 -2.76 8.23
CA TYR A 48 8.42 -2.20 8.39
C TYR A 48 7.65 -2.85 9.54
N HIS A 49 8.27 -3.77 10.28
CA HIS A 49 7.62 -4.54 11.34
C HIS A 49 6.99 -3.65 12.43
N HIS A 50 7.67 -2.56 12.80
CA HIS A 50 7.18 -1.57 13.77
C HIS A 50 5.91 -0.82 13.31
N LEU A 51 5.56 -0.90 12.02
CA LEU A 51 4.38 -0.29 11.43
C LEU A 51 3.19 -1.27 11.33
N LYS A 52 3.30 -2.51 11.86
CA LYS A 52 2.19 -3.48 11.85
C LYS A 52 0.90 -2.94 12.46
N LYS A 53 1.00 -2.09 13.48
CA LYS A 53 -0.15 -1.39 14.08
C LYS A 53 -0.94 -0.52 13.10
N ASN A 54 -0.32 -0.11 11.99
CA ASN A 54 -0.95 0.71 10.96
C ASN A 54 -1.65 -0.13 9.88
N ARG A 55 -1.65 -1.47 9.99
CA ARG A 55 -2.21 -2.37 8.96
C ARG A 55 -3.64 -2.03 8.60
N GLU A 56 -4.54 -1.99 9.58
CA GLU A 56 -5.97 -1.74 9.34
C GLU A 56 -6.20 -0.36 8.73
N LYS A 57 -5.53 0.66 9.25
CA LYS A 57 -5.55 2.02 8.68
C LYS A 57 -5.06 2.02 7.23
N ALA A 58 -4.00 1.28 6.92
CA ALA A 58 -3.44 1.20 5.58
C ALA A 58 -4.35 0.45 4.61
N ILE A 59 -5.08 -0.57 5.08
CA ILE A 59 -6.12 -1.25 4.29
C ILE A 59 -7.28 -0.29 4.00
N GLN A 60 -7.74 0.48 4.99
CA GLN A 60 -8.80 1.48 4.82
C GLN A 60 -8.41 2.59 3.84
N GLN A 61 -7.12 2.95 3.76
CA GLN A 61 -6.64 3.91 2.76
C GLN A 61 -6.78 3.42 1.31
N PHE A 62 -7.07 2.14 1.06
CA PHE A 62 -7.41 1.66 -0.28
C PHE A 62 -8.52 2.48 -0.92
N ASN A 63 -9.56 2.86 -0.16
CA ASN A 63 -10.66 3.67 -0.67
C ASN A 63 -10.23 5.09 -1.08
N LEU A 64 -9.21 5.66 -0.42
CA LEU A 64 -8.63 6.94 -0.83
C LEU A 64 -7.85 6.80 -2.15
N VAL A 65 -7.11 5.70 -2.30
CA VAL A 65 -6.40 5.38 -3.55
C VAL A 65 -7.41 5.13 -4.67
N ASP A 66 -8.51 4.43 -4.38
CA ASP A 66 -9.54 4.10 -5.36
C ASP A 66 -10.34 5.32 -5.82
N SER A 67 -10.71 6.20 -4.89
CA SER A 67 -11.41 7.46 -5.19
C SER A 67 -10.64 8.38 -6.14
N LYS A 68 -9.30 8.33 -6.14
CA LYS A 68 -8.45 9.06 -7.08
C LYS A 68 -8.46 8.49 -8.51
N PHE A 69 -9.04 7.31 -8.75
CA PHE A 69 -9.23 6.77 -10.10
C PHE A 69 -10.59 7.12 -10.73
N LYS A 70 -11.50 7.74 -9.98
CA LYS A 70 -12.82 8.18 -10.48
C LYS A 70 -12.87 9.65 -10.91
N GLY A 71 -11.75 10.37 -10.83
CA GLY A 71 -11.61 11.74 -11.35
C GLY A 71 -11.03 11.74 -12.76
#